data_AF-A0A7V9EAD6-F1
#
_entry.id   AF-A0A7V9EAD6-F1
#
_cell.length_a   1.000
_cell.length_b   1.000
_cell.length_c   1.000
_cell.angle_alpha   90.00
_cell.angle_beta   90.00
_cell.angle_gamma   90.00
#
_symmetry.space_group_name_H-M   'P 1'
#
loop_
_entity.id
_entity.type
_entity.pdbx_description
1 polymer ?
#
loop_
_entity_poly.entity_id
_entity_poly.type
_entity_poly.pdbx_seq_one_letter_code
_entity_poly.pdbx_strand_id
1 'polypeptide(L)'
;MATTNDLKNGMVLNLDGQLWSVVWFQHHKPGKGGAVVRTKLKSVLSGKVVDRTFNADLKVDVAHVDKRTMQYLYHDGDSFVFMDSQTYDQIHLSDATVGDAAGFLLDNQDAMVAMNEDTPLYIE
;
A
#
# COMPACT_ATOMS: atom_id res chain seq x y z
N MET A 1 7.43 13.24 -10.08
CA MET A 1 6.24 12.71 -10.80
C MET A 1 6.73 11.58 -11.69
N ALA A 2 6.19 10.39 -11.50
CA ALA A 2 6.47 9.27 -12.39
C ALA A 2 5.49 9.30 -13.57
N THR A 3 5.82 8.60 -14.63
CA THR A 3 4.89 8.37 -15.75
C THR A 3 4.32 6.96 -15.68
N THR A 4 3.25 6.71 -16.42
CA THR A 4 2.69 5.35 -16.56
C THR A 4 3.65 4.32 -17.14
N ASN A 5 4.76 4.75 -17.76
CA ASN A 5 5.83 3.87 -18.21
C ASN A 5 6.74 3.39 -17.07
N ASP A 6 6.79 4.14 -15.96
CA ASP A 6 7.66 3.84 -14.81
C ASP A 6 6.98 2.90 -13.80
N LEU A 7 5.75 2.46 -14.09
CA LEU A 7 4.97 1.58 -13.21
C LEU A 7 5.68 0.24 -13.01
N LYS A 8 5.71 -0.20 -11.75
CA LYS A 8 6.20 -1.51 -11.32
C LYS A 8 5.21 -2.14 -10.36
N ASN A 9 5.19 -3.46 -10.31
CA ASN A 9 4.42 -4.18 -9.29
C ASN A 9 4.89 -3.78 -7.90
N GLY A 10 3.95 -3.57 -6.98
CA GLY A 10 4.18 -3.10 -5.63
C GLY A 10 4.27 -1.58 -5.48
N MET A 11 4.37 -0.80 -6.56
CA MET A 11 4.32 0.66 -6.44
C MET A 11 2.94 1.12 -5.98
N VAL A 12 2.93 2.12 -5.09
CA VAL A 12 1.70 2.73 -4.60
C VAL A 12 1.49 4.06 -5.29
N LEU A 13 0.32 4.23 -5.89
CA LEU A 13 -0.10 5.41 -6.63
C LEU A 13 -1.16 6.14 -5.82
N ASN A 14 -1.09 7.47 -5.80
CA ASN A 14 -2.18 8.30 -5.36
C ASN A 14 -3.03 8.67 -6.58
N LEU A 15 -4.24 8.11 -6.66
CA LEU A 15 -5.20 8.39 -7.72
C LEU A 15 -6.45 9.00 -7.09
N ASP A 16 -6.74 10.25 -7.44
CA ASP A 16 -7.94 10.95 -7.01
C ASP A 16 -8.09 11.02 -5.47
N GLY A 17 -6.96 11.09 -4.74
CA GLY A 17 -6.90 11.13 -3.28
C GLY A 17 -6.96 9.75 -2.60
N GLN A 18 -6.98 8.67 -3.38
CA GLN A 18 -6.97 7.29 -2.87
C GLN A 18 -5.66 6.59 -3.20
N LEU A 19 -5.19 5.76 -2.28
CA LEU A 19 -3.97 4.98 -2.44
C LEU A 19 -4.25 3.63 -3.09
N TRP A 20 -3.51 3.34 -4.17
CA TRP A 20 -3.65 2.14 -4.99
C TRP A 20 -2.30 1.48 -5.21
N SER A 21 -2.15 0.22 -4.81
CA SER A 21 -0.97 -0.59 -5.09
C SER A 21 -1.10 -1.29 -6.45
N VAL A 22 -0.06 -1.22 -7.28
CA VAL A 22 0.00 -1.91 -8.57
C VAL A 22 0.25 -3.40 -8.33
N VAL A 23 -0.75 -4.23 -8.58
CA VAL A 23 -0.62 -5.69 -8.48
C VAL A 23 0.00 -6.26 -9.75
N TRP A 24 -0.41 -5.70 -10.89
CA TRP A 24 0.04 -6.14 -12.20
C TRP A 24 -0.09 -5.02 -13.21
N PHE A 25 0.80 -4.98 -14.20
CA PHE A 25 0.68 -4.07 -15.34
C PHE A 25 1.16 -4.73 -16.63
N GLN A 26 0.65 -4.23 -17.75
CA GLN A 26 1.06 -4.61 -19.09
C GLN A 26 1.14 -3.39 -19.98
N HIS A 27 2.36 -3.13 -20.47
CA HIS A 27 2.59 -2.14 -21.50
C HIS A 27 2.29 -2.76 -22.87
N HIS A 28 1.32 -2.20 -23.58
CA HIS A 28 0.96 -2.60 -24.93
C HIS A 28 1.25 -1.46 -25.92
N LYS A 29 2.14 -1.71 -26.88
CA LYS A 29 2.48 -0.80 -27.98
C LYS A 29 1.92 -1.36 -29.29
N PRO A 30 0.70 -0.96 -29.71
CA PRO A 30 0.16 -1.41 -30.99
C PRO A 30 1.00 -0.85 -32.15
N GLY A 31 1.20 -1.64 -33.21
CA GLY A 31 1.97 -1.19 -34.39
C GLY A 31 1.38 0.03 -35.11
N LYS A 32 0.12 0.39 -34.81
CA LYS A 32 -0.56 1.61 -35.26
C LYS A 32 -1.48 2.11 -34.13
N GLY A 33 -1.14 3.24 -33.50
CA GLY A 33 -1.88 3.84 -32.38
C GLY A 33 -0.98 4.25 -31.21
N GLY A 34 -1.54 4.99 -30.24
CA GLY A 34 -0.84 5.37 -29.02
C GLY A 34 -0.58 4.17 -28.10
N ALA A 35 0.55 4.18 -27.39
CA ALA A 35 0.87 3.16 -26.40
C ALA A 35 -0.09 3.26 -25.19
N VAL A 36 -0.48 2.11 -24.65
CA VAL A 36 -1.39 2.02 -23.50
C VAL A 36 -0.82 1.09 -22.44
N VAL A 37 -1.10 1.41 -21.19
CA VAL A 37 -0.70 0.60 -20.02
C VAL A 37 -1.95 0.10 -19.33
N ARG A 38 -2.17 -1.21 -19.38
CA ARG A 38 -3.24 -1.88 -18.62
C ARG A 38 -2.70 -2.19 -17.25
N THR A 39 -3.45 -1.89 -16.20
CA THR A 39 -3.04 -2.12 -14.81
C THR A 39 -4.15 -2.79 -14.04
N LYS A 40 -3.75 -3.63 -13.09
CA LYS A 40 -4.61 -4.14 -12.03
C LYS A 40 -4.12 -3.52 -10.73
N LEU A 41 -4.98 -2.72 -10.12
CA LEU A 41 -4.69 -1.93 -8.94
C LEU A 41 -5.48 -2.49 -7.75
N LYS A 42 -4.84 -2.60 -6.59
CA LYS A 42 -5.48 -2.95 -5.33
C LYS A 42 -5.55 -1.71 -4.44
N SER A 43 -6.74 -1.34 -3.98
CA SER A 43 -6.91 -0.28 -3.00
C SER A 43 -6.15 -0.68 -1.73
N VAL A 44 -5.30 0.23 -1.25
CA VAL A 44 -4.49 0.00 -0.06
C VAL A 44 -5.36 -0.10 1.18
N LEU A 45 -6.39 0.76 1.29
CA LEU A 45 -7.29 0.80 2.44
C LEU A 45 -8.36 -0.29 2.40
N SER A 46 -9.02 -0.46 1.25
CA SER A 46 -10.20 -1.33 1.17
C SER A 46 -9.89 -2.74 0.64
N GLY A 47 -8.65 -3.00 0.21
CA GLY A 47 -8.26 -4.26 -0.44
C GLY A 47 -8.91 -4.54 -1.81
N LYS A 48 -9.80 -3.66 -2.30
CA LYS A 48 -10.55 -3.85 -3.54
C LYS A 48 -9.64 -3.81 -4.75
N VAL A 49 -9.78 -4.78 -5.64
CA VAL A 49 -9.01 -4.84 -6.89
C VAL A 49 -9.83 -4.27 -8.04
N VAL A 50 -9.22 -3.39 -8.84
CA VAL A 50 -9.83 -2.77 -10.03
C VAL A 50 -8.86 -2.83 -11.22
N ASP A 51 -9.42 -2.98 -12.41
CA ASP A 51 -8.65 -2.88 -13.65
C ASP A 51 -8.78 -1.45 -14.20
N ARG A 52 -7.64 -0.78 -14.46
CA ARG A 52 -7.58 0.58 -15.02
C ARG A 52 -6.59 0.60 -16.18
N THR A 53 -7.00 1.20 -17.30
CA THR A 53 -6.12 1.40 -18.45
C THR A 53 -5.73 2.87 -18.53
N PHE A 54 -4.45 3.14 -18.66
CA PHE A 54 -3.90 4.47 -18.84
C PHE A 54 -3.30 4.63 -20.23
N ASN A 55 -3.30 5.86 -20.73
CA ASN A 55 -2.45 6.23 -21.86
C ASN A 55 -0.98 6.20 -21.41
N ALA A 56 -0.07 5.85 -22.32
CA ALA A 56 1.36 6.01 -22.08
C ALA A 56 1.69 7.49 -21.83
N ASP A 57 2.74 7.73 -21.06
CA ASP A 57 3.25 9.07 -20.70
C ASP A 57 2.31 9.94 -19.85
N LEU A 58 1.21 9.37 -19.35
CA LEU A 58 0.38 10.05 -18.36
C LEU A 58 1.18 10.21 -17.06
N LYS A 59 1.20 11.42 -16.52
CA LYS A 59 1.81 11.68 -15.20
C LYS A 59 0.96 11.03 -14.12
N VAL A 60 1.61 10.31 -13.22
CA VAL A 60 1.00 9.68 -12.05
C VAL A 60 1.74 10.12 -10.79
N ASP A 61 0.97 10.35 -9.74
CA ASP A 61 1.52 10.63 -8.42
C ASP A 61 1.80 9.32 -7.70
N VAL A 62 3.06 9.17 -7.29
CA VAL A 62 3.54 8.00 -6.55
C VAL A 62 3.55 8.38 -5.08
N ALA A 63 2.86 7.59 -4.27
CA ALA A 63 2.95 7.69 -2.82
C ALA A 63 4.16 6.89 -2.33
N HIS A 64 4.88 7.44 -1.36
CA HIS A 64 5.98 6.72 -0.72
C HIS A 64 5.40 5.83 0.37
N VAL A 65 5.60 4.52 0.27
CA VAL A 65 5.15 3.58 1.30
C VAL A 65 6.37 2.91 1.89
N ASP A 66 6.62 3.23 3.15
CA ASP A 66 7.68 2.67 3.97
C ASP A 66 7.15 1.44 4.69
N LYS A 67 7.79 0.29 4.46
CA LYS A 67 7.52 -0.92 5.23
C LYS A 67 8.48 -0.97 6.41
N ARG A 68 7.95 -0.95 7.63
CA ARG A 68 8.74 -1.04 8.87
C ARG A 68 8.40 -2.33 9.60
N THR A 69 9.42 -3.01 10.10
CA THR A 69 9.22 -4.15 11.01
C THR A 69 8.87 -3.58 12.38
N MET A 70 7.71 -3.98 12.90
CA MET A 70 7.22 -3.57 14.21
C MET A 70 6.77 -4.78 15.00
N GLN A 71 6.96 -4.72 16.31
CA GLN A 71 6.51 -5.74 17.23
C GLN A 71 5.14 -5.39 17.79
N TYR A 72 4.17 -6.29 17.67
CA TYR A 72 2.88 -6.14 18.33
C TYR A 72 3.05 -6.33 19.84
N LEU A 73 2.58 -5.36 20.63
CA LEU A 73 2.70 -5.36 22.08
C LEU A 73 1.42 -5.88 22.75
N TYR A 74 0.32 -5.17 22.58
CA TYR A 74 -0.97 -5.47 23.20
C TYR A 74 -2.10 -4.70 22.52
N HIS A 75 -3.34 -5.11 22.82
CA HIS A 75 -4.55 -4.43 22.40
C HIS A 75 -5.03 -3.48 23.50
N ASP A 76 -5.19 -2.20 23.17
CA ASP A 76 -5.66 -1.13 24.05
C ASP A 76 -7.02 -0.60 23.57
N GLY A 77 -8.09 -1.15 24.13
CA GLY A 77 -9.46 -0.71 23.83
C GLY A 77 -9.89 -0.99 22.39
N ASP A 78 -9.74 0.01 21.52
CA ASP A 78 -10.11 -0.03 20.08
C ASP A 78 -8.87 0.10 19.18
N SER A 79 -7.66 -0.14 19.71
CA SER A 79 -6.41 0.02 18.98
C SER A 79 -5.38 -1.04 19.35
N PHE A 80 -4.62 -1.48 18.35
CA PHE A 80 -3.48 -2.38 18.52
C PHE A 80 -2.20 -1.55 18.65
N VAL A 81 -1.44 -1.77 19.72
CA VAL A 81 -0.19 -1.06 19.97
C VAL A 81 0.97 -1.85 19.37
N PHE A 82 1.73 -1.18 18.50
CA PHE A 82 2.94 -1.71 17.89
C PHE A 82 4.14 -0.87 18.28
N MET A 83 5.32 -1.49 18.35
CA MET A 83 6.58 -0.82 18.63
C MET A 83 7.54 -1.01 17.44
N ASP A 84 8.09 0.09 16.93
CA ASP A 84 9.11 0.05 15.89
C ASP A 84 10.39 -0.62 16.42
N SER A 85 10.88 -1.64 15.72
CA SER A 85 12.04 -2.41 16.18
C SER A 85 13.37 -1.63 16.11
N GLN A 86 13.41 -0.51 15.38
CA GLN A 86 14.61 0.32 15.22
C GLN A 86 14.61 1.52 16.15
N THR A 87 13.48 2.23 16.26
CA THR A 87 13.40 3.47 17.05
C THR A 87 12.81 3.25 18.44
N TYR A 88 12.16 2.11 18.68
CA TYR A 88 11.38 1.82 19.89
C TYR A 88 10.18 2.76 20.12
N ASP A 89 9.78 3.49 19.08
CA ASP A 89 8.57 4.32 19.12
C ASP A 89 7.32 3.44 19.05
N GLN A 90 6.30 3.81 19.83
CA GLN A 90 5.02 3.11 19.83
C GLN A 90 4.02 3.83 18.92
N ILE A 91 3.27 3.06 18.15
CA ILE A 91 2.18 3.54 17.32
C ILE A 91 0.91 2.76 17.61
N HIS A 92 -0.23 3.42 17.45
CA HIS A 92 -1.54 2.84 17.65
C HIS A 92 -2.18 2.62 16.28
N LEU A 93 -2.54 1.37 15.98
CA LEU A 93 -3.20 0.98 14.75
C LEU A 93 -4.67 0.65 15.03
N SER A 94 -5.56 1.19 14.19
CA SER A 94 -6.99 0.88 14.28
C SER A 94 -7.31 -0.52 13.76
N ASP A 95 -8.44 -1.11 14.19
CA ASP A 95 -8.97 -2.36 13.63
C ASP A 95 -9.08 -2.34 12.10
N ALA A 96 -9.43 -1.20 11.51
CA ALA A 96 -9.53 -1.06 10.06
C ALA A 96 -8.17 -1.18 9.36
N THR A 97 -7.10 -0.74 10.02
CA THR A 97 -5.72 -0.81 9.51
C THR A 97 -5.13 -2.21 9.69
N VAL A 98 -5.41 -2.84 10.83
CA VAL A 98 -4.96 -4.20 11.14
C VAL A 98 -5.74 -5.23 10.30
N GLY A 99 -7.03 -4.99 10.08
CA GLY A 99 -7.90 -5.80 9.25
C GLY A 99 -7.98 -7.26 9.75
N ASP A 100 -7.99 -8.19 8.80
CA ASP A 100 -8.13 -9.62 9.10
C ASP A 100 -6.97 -10.19 9.95
N ALA A 101 -5.81 -9.52 9.98
CA ALA A 101 -4.67 -9.93 10.78
C ALA A 101 -4.93 -9.83 12.30
N ALA A 102 -5.93 -9.04 12.72
CA ALA A 102 -6.31 -8.88 14.13
C ALA A 102 -6.57 -10.21 14.84
N GLY A 103 -7.18 -11.17 14.13
CA GLY A 103 -7.48 -12.50 14.68
C GLY A 103 -6.27 -13.45 14.77
N PHE A 104 -5.12 -13.06 14.22
CA PHE A 104 -3.91 -13.88 14.14
C PHE A 104 -2.72 -13.27 14.90
N LEU A 105 -2.86 -12.07 15.45
CA LEU A 105 -1.80 -11.40 16.19
C LEU A 105 -1.59 -12.06 17.57
N LEU A 106 -0.36 -12.48 17.82
CA LEU A 106 0.09 -12.92 19.15
C LEU A 106 0.99 -11.86 19.78
N ASP A 107 0.86 -11.66 21.08
CA ASP A 107 1.71 -10.72 21.81
C ASP A 107 3.20 -11.00 21.57
N ASN A 108 3.98 -9.94 21.36
CA ASN A 108 5.41 -9.97 20.99
C ASN A 108 5.73 -10.52 19.58
N GLN A 109 4.73 -10.71 18.73
CA GLN A 109 4.94 -11.11 17.34
C GLN A 109 5.40 -9.92 16.48
N ASP A 110 6.41 -10.15 15.65
CA ASP A 110 6.83 -9.18 14.63
C ASP A 110 5.88 -9.20 13.44
N ALA A 111 5.49 -8.02 12.97
CA ALA A 111 4.67 -7.79 11.79
C ALA A 111 5.28 -6.68 10.93
N MET A 112 4.98 -6.69 9.64
CA MET A 112 5.42 -5.61 8.75
C MET A 112 4.32 -4.59 8.58
N VAL A 113 4.54 -3.37 9.09
CA VAL A 113 3.58 -2.27 9.00
C VAL A 113 3.95 -1.39 7.80
N ALA A 114 3.02 -1.25 6.86
CA ALA A 114 3.13 -0.32 5.75
C ALA A 114 2.65 1.08 6.18
N MET A 115 3.54 2.06 6.12
CA MET A 115 3.30 3.46 6.48
C MET A 115 3.41 4.34 5.23
N ASN A 116 2.58 5.37 5.11
CA ASN A 116 2.78 6.47 4.18
C ASN A 116 3.00 7.73 4.98
N GLU A 117 4.25 8.22 5.00
CA GLU A 117 4.71 9.25 5.93
C GLU A 117 4.43 8.82 7.38
N ASP A 118 3.49 9.47 8.07
CA ASP A 118 3.07 9.15 9.43
C ASP A 118 1.74 8.38 9.51
N THR A 119 1.12 8.08 8.36
CA THR A 119 -0.18 7.40 8.32
C THR A 119 0.00 5.89 8.11
N PRO A 120 -0.41 5.04 9.07
CA PRO A 120 -0.38 3.59 8.88
C PRO A 120 -1.47 3.16 7.91
N LEU A 121 -1.11 2.27 7.00
CA LEU A 121 -1.95 1.84 5.88
C LEU A 121 -2.51 0.43 6.07
N TYR A 122 -1.64 -0.55 6.27
CA TYR A 122 -1.99 -1.95 6.48
C TYR A 122 -0.83 -2.70 7.12
N ILE A 123 -1.11 -3.89 7.68
CA ILE A 123 -0.09 -4.80 8.20
C ILE A 123 -0.03 -6.10 7.38
N GLU A 124 1.15 -6.72 7.36
CA GLU A 124 1.46 -8.00 6.69
C GLU A 124 2.22 -8.94 7.63
#